data_AF-A0AAU5XEL8-F1
#
_entry.id   AF-A0AAU5XEL8-F1
#
_cell.length_a   1.000
_cell.length_b   1.000
_cell.length_c   1.000
_cell.angle_alpha   90.00
_cell.angle_beta   90.00
_cell.angle_gamma   90.00
#
_symmetry.space_group_name_H-M   'P 1'
#
loop_
_entity.id
_entity.type
_entity.pdbx_description
1 polymer ?
#
loop_
_entity_poly.entity_id
_entity_poly.type
_entity_poly.pdbx_seq_one_letter_code
_entity_poly.pdbx_strand_id
1 'polypeptide(L)'
;MRRQTRWLMVAALLGETVCGLGASPARADATGDAQTLYCAKPENTRPLVDTAVALGMADSGTHDKPLKVNGRDFTVTDWRRTFPADFGRACAALVAVRKLPKTSSGWTGDLVKTVIGLIPVAVGALLALGSGLLTTRKASAEREAGELHAAATAYERACRDCLIAWRRGQGRSLEAAMDAPLSGLLAELQRCKSRHPRWRLERLITAIRGLDRDIREADWPTETEALRHLTQRLLDRLEARHADVMGVVSRLDRPWRRHGPVPAEQAGPAETPPDAS
;
A
#
# COMPACT_ATOMS: atom_id res chain seq x y z
N MET A 1 -5.52 9.70 56.95
CA MET A 1 -4.36 8.97 56.38
C MET A 1 -4.70 8.60 54.93
N ARG A 2 -4.54 9.52 53.96
CA ARG A 2 -3.40 9.65 53.03
C ARG A 2 -2.99 8.35 52.31
N ARG A 3 -3.44 8.20 51.06
CA ARG A 3 -2.57 7.99 49.87
C ARG A 3 -3.34 8.32 48.59
N GLN A 4 -3.45 9.63 48.33
CA GLN A 4 -3.50 10.19 46.98
C GLN A 4 -2.09 10.11 46.40
N THR A 5 -1.90 9.52 45.23
CA THR A 5 -0.72 9.78 44.42
C THR A 5 -1.01 9.54 42.94
N ARG A 6 -0.93 10.64 42.18
CA ARG A 6 -0.46 10.73 40.79
C ARG A 6 -1.41 10.30 39.67
N TRP A 7 -2.47 11.08 39.50
CA TRP A 7 -3.00 11.43 38.18
C TRP A 7 -2.77 12.92 37.96
N LEU A 8 -1.61 13.28 37.39
CA LEU A 8 -1.35 14.64 36.93
C LEU A 8 -0.35 14.59 35.78
N MET A 9 -0.69 15.35 34.73
CA MET A 9 0.14 15.79 33.60
C MET A 9 0.40 14.78 32.48
N VAL A 10 -0.49 14.78 31.48
CA VAL A 10 -0.09 15.12 30.09
C VAL A 10 -1.21 15.97 29.49
N ALA A 11 -1.21 17.25 29.87
CA ALA A 11 -1.89 18.31 29.15
C ALA A 11 -0.84 19.01 28.27
N ALA A 12 -1.28 19.45 27.08
CA ALA A 12 -0.67 20.51 26.27
C ALA A 12 0.73 20.25 25.67
N LEU A 13 0.74 19.66 24.47
CA LEU A 13 1.72 19.98 23.41
C LEU A 13 0.95 20.23 22.10
N LEU A 14 0.05 21.22 22.16
CA LEU A 14 -0.55 21.89 21.01
C LEU A 14 -0.28 23.38 21.22
N GLY A 15 0.91 23.80 20.83
CA GLY A 15 1.35 25.18 21.00
C GLY A 15 2.70 25.40 20.34
N GLU A 16 2.69 26.31 19.38
CA GLU A 16 3.86 27.00 18.82
C GLU A 16 4.69 26.24 17.78
N THR A 17 4.21 26.27 16.53
CA THR A 17 5.14 26.44 15.40
C THR A 17 4.79 27.76 14.71
N VAL A 18 5.32 28.80 15.36
CA VAL A 18 5.63 30.15 14.87
C VAL A 18 5.29 30.38 13.40
N CYS A 19 4.32 31.29 13.19
CA CYS A 19 4.18 32.07 11.96
C CYS A 19 5.44 32.90 11.73
N GLY A 20 6.50 32.24 11.26
CA GLY A 20 7.61 32.91 10.60
C GLY A 20 7.15 33.30 9.22
N LEU A 21 6.50 34.46 9.09
CA LEU A 21 6.50 35.24 7.85
C LEU A 21 7.94 35.72 7.58
N GLY A 22 8.87 34.78 7.47
CA GLY A 22 10.09 35.01 6.74
C GLY A 22 9.63 35.19 5.31
N ALA A 23 9.76 36.42 4.80
CA ALA A 23 9.83 36.65 3.37
C ALA A 23 10.84 35.61 2.84
N SER A 24 10.33 34.54 2.24
CA SER A 24 11.18 33.56 1.58
C SER A 24 12.02 34.41 0.63
N PRO A 25 13.36 34.38 0.72
CA PRO A 25 14.18 35.06 -0.26
C PRO A 25 13.64 34.60 -1.59
N ALA A 26 13.14 35.55 -2.41
CA ALA A 26 12.53 35.24 -3.69
C ALA A 26 13.53 34.32 -4.39
N ARG A 27 13.20 33.02 -4.44
CA ARG A 27 14.11 32.03 -5.00
C ARG A 27 14.26 32.48 -6.44
N ALA A 28 15.47 32.92 -6.78
CA ALA A 28 15.79 33.26 -8.16
C ALA A 28 15.30 32.10 -9.02
N ASP A 29 14.37 32.38 -9.91
CA ASP A 29 13.82 31.37 -10.80
C ASP A 29 14.92 31.04 -11.81
N ALA A 30 15.75 30.08 -11.44
CA ALA A 30 16.86 29.60 -12.27
C ALA A 30 16.39 29.19 -13.68
N THR A 31 15.11 28.83 -13.82
CA THR A 31 14.50 28.50 -15.11
C THR A 31 14.29 29.75 -15.97
N GLY A 32 13.81 30.84 -15.38
CA GLY A 32 13.63 32.14 -16.05
C GLY A 32 14.96 32.77 -16.47
N ASP A 33 15.99 32.67 -15.62
CA ASP A 33 17.33 33.17 -15.92
C ASP A 33 17.97 32.41 -17.08
N ALA A 34 17.84 31.08 -17.11
CA ALA A 34 18.36 30.26 -18.19
C ALA A 34 17.68 30.54 -19.55
N GLN A 35 16.37 30.79 -19.56
CA GLN A 35 15.64 31.17 -20.77
C GLN A 35 16.08 32.54 -21.30
N THR A 36 16.24 33.51 -20.39
CA THR A 36 16.70 34.86 -20.74
C THR A 36 18.10 34.83 -21.33
N LEU A 37 19.01 34.05 -20.75
CA LEU A 37 20.36 33.84 -21.29
C LEU A 37 20.34 33.14 -22.65
N TYR A 38 19.46 32.17 -22.85
CA TYR A 38 19.28 31.50 -24.14
C TYR A 38 18.85 32.48 -25.23
N CYS A 39 17.80 33.28 -24.99
CA CYS A 39 17.28 34.22 -25.98
C CYS A 39 18.20 35.42 -26.23
N ALA A 40 19.11 35.73 -25.30
CA ALA A 40 20.09 36.81 -25.44
C ALA A 40 21.32 36.43 -26.30
N LYS A 41 21.47 35.15 -26.69
CA LYS A 41 22.60 34.72 -27.53
C LYS A 41 22.52 35.31 -28.95
N PRO A 42 23.65 35.74 -29.56
CA PRO A 42 23.67 36.27 -30.93
C PRO A 42 23.01 35.33 -31.95
N GLU A 43 23.25 34.02 -31.83
CA GLU A 43 22.67 32.99 -32.71
C GLU A 43 21.14 32.91 -32.67
N ASN A 44 20.51 33.45 -31.62
CA ASN A 44 19.06 33.44 -31.40
C ASN A 44 18.40 34.79 -31.70
N THR A 45 19.19 35.79 -32.07
CA THR A 45 18.69 37.15 -32.34
C THR A 45 17.66 37.16 -33.46
N ARG A 46 17.99 36.61 -34.63
CA ARG A 46 17.07 36.58 -35.78
C ARG A 46 15.81 35.76 -35.51
N PRO A 47 15.87 34.51 -34.99
CA PRO A 47 14.68 33.76 -34.59
C PRO A 47 13.79 34.46 -33.56
N LEU A 48 14.39 35.19 -32.61
CA LEU A 48 13.64 35.95 -31.62
C LEU A 48 12.90 37.13 -32.26
N VAL A 49 13.55 37.84 -33.18
CA VAL A 49 12.94 38.92 -33.97
C VAL A 49 11.77 38.37 -34.78
N ASP A 50 11.98 37.28 -35.53
CA ASP A 50 10.94 36.66 -36.35
C ASP A 50 9.73 36.24 -35.49
N THR A 51 9.99 35.73 -34.28
CA THR A 51 8.94 35.35 -33.33
C THR A 51 8.19 36.58 -32.80
N ALA A 52 8.89 37.68 -32.47
CA ALA A 52 8.26 38.91 -32.01
C ALA A 52 7.38 39.56 -33.10
N VAL A 53 7.83 39.51 -34.36
CA VAL A 53 7.06 39.97 -35.52
C VAL A 53 5.84 39.08 -35.75
N ALA A 54 6.00 37.76 -35.72
CA ALA A 54 4.89 36.82 -35.89
C ALA A 54 3.79 36.97 -34.82
N LEU A 55 4.16 37.39 -33.60
CA LEU A 55 3.20 37.66 -32.52
C LEU A 55 2.64 39.09 -32.54
N GLY A 56 3.01 39.92 -33.52
CA GLY A 56 2.56 41.31 -33.64
C GLY A 56 3.08 42.23 -32.53
N MET A 57 4.18 41.87 -31.86
CA MET A 57 4.79 42.69 -30.80
C MET A 57 5.76 43.74 -31.35
N ALA A 58 6.27 43.54 -32.56
CA ALA A 58 7.17 44.44 -33.26
C ALA A 58 7.03 44.26 -34.78
N ASP A 59 7.47 45.26 -35.53
CA ASP A 59 7.70 45.17 -36.97
C ASP A 59 9.18 44.86 -37.26
N SER A 60 9.49 44.41 -38.48
CA SER A 60 10.88 44.25 -38.94
C SER A 60 11.54 45.62 -39.11
N GLY A 61 12.69 45.80 -38.48
CA GLY A 61 13.52 47.01 -38.58
C GLY A 61 14.65 46.88 -39.62
N THR A 62 15.74 47.61 -39.38
CA THR A 62 16.95 47.63 -40.23
C THR A 62 17.95 46.55 -39.80
N HIS A 63 19.03 46.37 -40.57
CA HIS A 63 20.05 45.36 -40.26
C HIS A 63 20.66 45.51 -38.86
N ASP A 64 20.98 46.75 -38.46
CA ASP A 64 21.59 47.06 -37.16
C ASP A 64 20.56 47.09 -36.01
N LYS A 65 19.29 47.32 -36.34
CA LYS A 65 18.18 47.42 -35.38
C LYS A 65 16.98 46.64 -35.90
N PRO A 66 16.95 45.32 -35.66
CA PRO A 66 16.04 44.43 -36.38
C PRO A 66 14.59 44.52 -35.92
N LEU A 67 14.28 45.28 -34.87
CA LEU A 67 12.93 45.44 -34.31
C LEU A 67 12.49 46.89 -34.46
N LYS A 68 11.25 47.11 -34.89
CA LYS A 68 10.61 48.43 -34.90
C LYS A 68 9.32 48.38 -34.08
N VAL A 69 9.21 49.22 -33.06
CA VAL A 69 8.04 49.27 -32.17
C VAL A 69 7.55 50.71 -32.12
N ASN A 70 6.28 50.95 -32.45
CA ASN A 70 5.69 52.29 -32.53
C ASN A 70 6.51 53.27 -33.39
N GLY A 71 7.01 52.78 -34.53
CA GLY A 71 7.77 53.61 -35.47
C GLY A 71 9.25 53.84 -35.12
N ARG A 72 9.75 53.34 -33.99
CA ARG A 72 11.14 53.49 -33.55
C ARG A 72 11.91 52.18 -33.64
N ASP A 73 13.15 52.25 -34.11
CA ASP A 73 14.02 51.08 -34.26
C ASP A 73 14.79 50.76 -32.98
N PHE A 74 14.86 49.47 -32.63
CA PHE A 74 15.49 48.93 -31.43
C PHE A 74 16.45 47.78 -31.76
N THR A 75 17.54 47.68 -30.99
CA THR A 75 18.29 46.42 -30.86
C THR A 75 17.54 45.47 -29.92
N VAL A 76 17.84 44.16 -29.96
CA VAL A 76 17.24 43.20 -29.01
C VAL A 76 17.55 43.56 -27.55
N THR A 77 18.74 44.11 -27.28
CA THR A 77 19.16 44.54 -25.94
C THR A 77 18.35 45.74 -25.46
N ASP A 78 18.16 46.75 -26.32
CA ASP A 78 17.37 47.95 -25.99
C ASP A 78 15.88 47.60 -25.85
N TRP A 79 15.38 46.72 -26.71
CA TRP A 79 14.01 46.21 -26.65
C TRP A 79 13.74 45.46 -25.35
N ARG A 80 14.64 44.56 -24.92
CA ARG A 80 14.53 43.85 -23.62
C ARG A 80 14.46 44.81 -22.43
N ARG A 81 15.25 45.89 -22.44
CA ARG A 81 15.27 46.88 -21.37
C ARG A 81 14.01 47.74 -21.34
N THR A 82 13.50 48.09 -22.52
CA THR A 82 12.36 49.02 -22.67
C THR A 82 11.01 48.30 -22.57
N PHE A 83 10.94 47.05 -23.05
CA PHE A 83 9.72 46.23 -23.11
C PHE A 83 9.98 44.80 -22.57
N PRO A 84 10.30 44.65 -21.27
CA PRO A 84 10.72 43.36 -20.70
C PRO A 84 9.63 42.28 -20.79
N ALA A 85 8.36 42.67 -20.68
CA ALA A 85 7.23 41.74 -20.78
C ALA A 85 7.10 41.15 -22.20
N ASP A 86 7.20 41.98 -23.24
CA ASP A 86 7.11 41.53 -24.63
C ASP A 86 8.30 40.65 -25.02
N PHE A 87 9.50 41.03 -24.57
CA PHE A 87 10.69 40.18 -24.70
C PHE A 87 10.48 38.80 -24.05
N GLY A 88 9.95 38.76 -22.83
CA GLY A 88 9.65 37.51 -22.13
C GLY A 88 8.68 36.61 -22.89
N ARG A 89 7.60 37.19 -23.43
CA ARG A 89 6.61 36.44 -24.23
C ARG A 89 7.19 35.90 -25.53
N ALA A 90 7.93 36.73 -26.27
CA ALA A 90 8.59 36.29 -27.51
C ALA A 90 9.66 35.23 -27.25
N CYS A 91 10.43 35.36 -26.17
CA CYS A 91 11.43 34.37 -25.76
C CYS A 91 10.78 33.03 -25.38
N ALA A 92 9.71 33.06 -24.58
CA ALA A 92 8.96 31.85 -24.23
C ALA A 92 8.38 31.15 -25.48
N ALA A 93 7.84 31.92 -26.43
CA ALA A 93 7.34 31.40 -27.70
C ALA A 93 8.48 30.80 -28.56
N LEU A 94 9.63 31.46 -28.65
CA LEU A 94 10.80 30.94 -29.37
C LEU A 94 11.29 29.61 -28.76
N VAL A 95 11.35 29.53 -27.42
CA VAL A 95 11.73 28.30 -26.71
C VAL A 95 10.71 27.19 -26.97
N ALA A 96 9.40 27.51 -27.00
CA ALA A 96 8.37 26.55 -27.35
C ALA A 96 8.51 26.05 -28.81
N VAL A 97 8.71 26.95 -29.77
CA VAL A 97 8.90 26.60 -31.20
C VAL A 97 10.15 25.76 -31.43
N ARG A 98 11.23 26.00 -30.70
CA ARG A 98 12.46 25.19 -30.80
C ARG A 98 12.40 23.86 -30.04
N LYS A 99 11.52 23.75 -29.05
CA LYS A 99 11.21 22.47 -28.38
C LYS A 99 10.15 21.65 -29.12
N LEU A 100 9.41 22.26 -30.06
CA LEU A 100 8.53 21.56 -30.98
C LEU A 100 9.39 20.92 -32.08
N PRO A 101 9.41 19.58 -32.20
CA PRO A 101 10.20 18.91 -33.22
C PRO A 101 9.69 19.32 -34.61
N LYS A 102 10.57 19.90 -35.42
CA LYS A 102 10.28 20.23 -36.82
C LYS A 102 9.99 18.94 -37.58
N THR A 103 8.75 18.73 -37.97
CA THR A 103 8.33 17.64 -38.86
C THR A 103 8.78 17.93 -40.29
N SER A 104 10.06 17.72 -40.58
CA SER A 104 10.59 17.67 -41.95
C SER A 104 10.88 16.23 -42.34
N SER A 105 10.01 15.66 -43.19
CA SER A 105 10.30 14.60 -44.17
C SER A 105 11.44 13.62 -43.82
N GLY A 106 11.15 12.71 -42.89
CA GLY A 106 11.97 11.57 -42.46
C GLY A 106 11.22 10.72 -41.43
N TRP A 107 9.90 10.58 -41.61
CA TRP A 107 8.92 10.27 -40.55
C TRP A 107 9.09 8.89 -39.88
N THR A 108 9.69 7.90 -40.53
CA THR A 108 9.79 6.53 -39.96
C THR A 108 11.03 6.28 -39.10
N GLY A 109 12.06 7.15 -39.11
CA GLY A 109 13.34 6.90 -38.43
C GLY A 109 13.46 7.45 -36.99
N ASP A 110 13.02 8.68 -36.74
CA ASP A 110 13.22 9.35 -35.44
C ASP A 110 12.06 9.20 -34.46
N LEU A 111 10.83 8.97 -34.95
CA LEU A 111 9.68 8.66 -34.08
C LEU A 111 9.93 7.36 -33.29
N VAL A 112 10.60 6.39 -33.91
CA VAL A 112 11.02 5.15 -33.26
C VAL A 112 12.04 5.44 -32.14
N LYS A 113 12.98 6.37 -32.33
CA LYS A 113 13.99 6.69 -31.30
C LYS A 113 13.40 7.47 -30.12
N THR A 114 12.44 8.38 -30.34
CA THR A 114 11.78 9.11 -29.24
C THR A 114 10.78 8.23 -28.47
N VAL A 115 10.05 7.34 -29.15
CA VAL A 115 9.22 6.32 -28.47
C VAL A 115 10.11 5.35 -27.69
N ILE A 116 11.23 4.90 -28.25
CA ILE A 116 12.22 4.08 -27.52
C ILE A 116 12.79 4.82 -26.30
N GLY A 117 12.98 6.14 -26.35
CA GLY A 117 13.42 6.94 -25.21
C GLY A 117 12.37 7.13 -24.10
N LEU A 118 11.08 7.06 -24.43
CA LEU A 118 9.98 7.15 -23.45
C LEU A 118 9.61 5.81 -22.83
N ILE A 119 9.93 4.68 -23.47
CA ILE A 119 9.69 3.34 -22.94
C ILE A 119 10.34 3.16 -21.55
N PRO A 120 11.61 3.53 -21.28
CA PRO A 120 12.20 3.39 -19.95
C PRO A 120 11.48 4.18 -18.84
N VAL A 121 10.98 5.38 -19.15
CA VAL A 121 10.27 6.23 -18.16
C VAL A 121 8.88 5.65 -17.88
N ALA A 122 8.15 5.23 -18.91
CA ALA A 122 6.85 4.58 -18.76
C ALA A 122 6.97 3.23 -18.04
N VAL A 123 7.99 2.42 -18.39
CA VAL A 123 8.30 1.16 -17.70
C VAL A 123 8.70 1.41 -16.26
N GLY A 124 9.51 2.43 -15.97
CA GLY A 124 9.87 2.83 -14.61
C GLY A 124 8.66 3.23 -13.77
N ALA A 125 7.75 4.03 -14.33
CA ALA A 125 6.51 4.42 -13.66
C ALA A 125 5.55 3.22 -13.42
N LEU A 126 5.41 2.33 -14.41
CA LEU A 126 4.61 1.11 -14.26
C LEU A 126 5.22 0.13 -13.25
N LEU A 127 6.55 0.01 -13.21
CA LEU A 127 7.25 -0.79 -12.20
C LEU A 127 7.10 -0.20 -10.80
N ALA A 128 7.16 1.13 -10.67
CA ALA A 128 6.95 1.81 -9.39
C ALA A 128 5.50 1.70 -8.88
N LEU A 129 4.50 1.82 -9.77
CA LEU A 129 3.10 1.59 -9.43
C LEU A 129 2.85 0.12 -9.09
N GLY A 130 3.46 -0.80 -9.85
CA GLY A 130 3.39 -2.24 -9.61
C GLY A 130 3.99 -2.63 -8.26
N SER A 131 5.15 -2.10 -7.90
CA SER A 131 5.80 -2.38 -6.62
C SER A 131 5.01 -1.80 -5.44
N GLY A 132 4.42 -0.61 -5.59
CA GLY A 132 3.51 -0.03 -4.60
C GLY A 132 2.30 -0.92 -4.31
N LEU A 133 1.61 -1.38 -5.36
CA LEU A 133 0.44 -2.24 -5.19
C LEU A 133 0.78 -3.61 -4.59
N LEU A 134 1.94 -4.18 -4.94
CA LEU A 134 2.40 -5.45 -4.39
C LEU A 134 2.74 -5.33 -2.91
N THR A 135 3.41 -4.25 -2.49
CA THR A 135 3.78 -4.03 -1.09
C THR A 135 2.57 -3.78 -0.21
N THR A 136 1.59 -2.99 -0.65
CA THR A 136 0.35 -2.77 0.12
C THR A 136 -0.46 -4.06 0.27
N ARG A 137 -0.54 -4.87 -0.79
CA ARG A 137 -1.23 -6.17 -0.74
C ARG A 137 -0.51 -7.15 0.18
N LYS A 138 0.82 -7.19 0.12
CA LYS A 138 1.64 -8.03 0.98
C LYS A 138 1.46 -7.65 2.46
N ALA A 139 1.54 -6.37 2.80
CA ALA A 139 1.36 -5.90 4.17
C ALA A 139 -0.05 -6.20 4.71
N SER A 140 -1.09 -6.07 3.87
CA SER A 140 -2.45 -6.48 4.25
C SER A 140 -2.52 -7.97 4.54
N ALA A 141 -1.96 -8.80 3.65
CA ALA A 141 -1.98 -10.24 3.80
C ALA A 141 -1.21 -10.73 5.04
N GLU A 142 -0.04 -10.14 5.34
CA GLU A 142 0.75 -10.42 6.54
C GLU A 142 -0.03 -10.06 7.82
N ARG A 143 -0.71 -8.90 7.82
CA ARG A 143 -1.53 -8.47 8.96
C ARG A 143 -2.70 -9.44 9.20
N GLU A 144 -3.40 -9.82 8.14
CA GLU A 144 -4.52 -10.78 8.23
C GLU A 144 -4.06 -12.16 8.70
N ALA A 145 -2.91 -12.64 8.20
CA ALA A 145 -2.29 -13.87 8.66
C ALA A 145 -1.93 -13.80 10.16
N GLY A 146 -1.37 -12.66 10.60
CA GLY A 146 -1.03 -12.41 12.00
C GLY A 146 -2.25 -12.37 12.93
N GLU A 147 -3.34 -11.69 12.52
CA GLU A 147 -4.60 -11.62 13.27
C GLU A 147 -5.23 -13.01 13.42
N LEU A 148 -5.28 -13.80 12.34
CA LEU A 148 -5.80 -15.17 12.38
C LEU A 148 -4.91 -16.10 13.23
N HIS A 149 -3.59 -15.99 13.11
CA HIS A 149 -2.64 -16.76 13.92
C HIS A 149 -2.83 -16.48 15.42
N ALA A 150 -2.88 -15.20 15.80
CA ALA A 150 -3.08 -14.80 17.18
C ALA A 150 -4.41 -15.33 17.76
N ALA A 151 -5.49 -15.24 17.00
CA ALA A 151 -6.79 -15.76 17.41
C ALA A 151 -6.79 -17.29 17.57
N ALA A 152 -6.13 -18.01 16.65
CA ALA A 152 -6.00 -19.46 16.70
C ALA A 152 -5.22 -19.93 17.93
N THR A 153 -4.06 -19.31 18.19
CA THR A 153 -3.24 -19.62 19.36
C THR A 153 -3.94 -19.26 20.68
N ALA A 154 -4.70 -18.17 20.72
CA ALA A 154 -5.49 -17.80 21.90
C ALA A 154 -6.56 -18.85 22.22
N TYR A 155 -7.28 -19.33 21.20
CA TYR A 155 -8.27 -20.39 21.36
C TYR A 155 -7.63 -21.73 21.74
N GLU A 156 -6.55 -22.14 21.08
CA GLU A 156 -5.80 -23.36 21.42
C GLU A 156 -5.37 -23.35 22.89
N ARG A 157 -4.79 -22.24 23.35
CA ARG A 157 -4.36 -22.08 24.74
C ARG A 157 -5.53 -22.22 25.71
N ALA A 158 -6.64 -21.52 25.46
CA ALA A 158 -7.83 -21.60 26.31
C ALA A 158 -8.40 -23.03 26.41
N CYS A 159 -8.45 -23.76 25.29
CA CYS A 159 -8.85 -25.16 25.28
C CYS A 159 -7.88 -26.05 26.05
N ARG A 160 -6.56 -25.92 25.84
CA ARG A 160 -5.55 -26.69 26.59
C ARG A 160 -5.67 -26.44 28.09
N ASP A 161 -5.82 -25.18 28.51
CA ASP A 161 -5.97 -24.81 29.91
C ASP A 161 -7.24 -25.42 30.53
N CYS A 162 -8.37 -25.37 29.82
CA CYS A 162 -9.62 -26.01 30.22
C CYS A 162 -9.46 -27.54 30.36
N LEU A 163 -8.89 -28.20 29.35
CA LEU A 163 -8.65 -29.65 29.34
C LEU A 163 -7.71 -30.10 30.46
N ILE A 164 -6.66 -29.33 30.76
CA ILE A 164 -5.76 -29.59 31.89
C ILE A 164 -6.49 -29.39 33.23
N ALA A 165 -7.36 -28.39 33.33
CA ALA A 165 -8.15 -28.15 34.54
C ALA A 165 -9.21 -29.23 34.79
N TRP A 166 -9.78 -29.82 33.74
CA TRP A 166 -10.64 -31.00 33.86
C TRP A 166 -9.93 -32.16 34.56
N ARG A 167 -8.65 -32.40 34.24
CA ARG A 167 -7.82 -33.38 34.96
C ARG A 167 -7.60 -33.08 36.44
N ARG A 168 -7.85 -31.84 36.88
CA ARG A 168 -7.74 -31.38 38.27
C ARG A 168 -9.10 -31.21 38.96
N GLY A 169 -10.21 -31.58 38.29
CA GLY A 169 -11.57 -31.39 38.80
C GLY A 169 -12.06 -29.93 38.78
N GLN A 170 -11.41 -29.05 38.00
CA GLN A 170 -11.71 -27.61 37.92
C GLN A 170 -12.20 -27.17 36.53
N GLY A 171 -12.50 -28.10 35.62
CA GLY A 171 -12.76 -27.77 34.21
C GLY A 171 -13.96 -26.85 33.98
N ARG A 172 -15.10 -27.09 34.65
CA ARG A 172 -16.34 -26.29 34.44
C ARG A 172 -16.16 -24.79 34.65
N SER A 173 -15.31 -24.36 35.58
CA SER A 173 -15.11 -22.92 35.83
C SER A 173 -14.33 -22.22 34.72
N LEU A 174 -13.59 -22.97 33.89
CA LEU A 174 -12.80 -22.44 32.78
C LEU A 174 -13.47 -22.59 31.41
N GLU A 175 -14.60 -23.29 31.30
CA GLU A 175 -15.35 -23.39 30.04
C GLU A 175 -15.78 -22.00 29.53
N ALA A 176 -16.26 -21.13 30.42
CA ALA A 176 -16.63 -19.76 30.07
C ALA A 176 -15.44 -18.94 29.56
N ALA A 177 -14.21 -19.29 29.93
CA ALA A 177 -13.00 -18.62 29.43
C ALA A 177 -12.69 -18.96 27.97
N MET A 178 -13.29 -20.01 27.40
CA MET A 178 -13.14 -20.40 26.00
C MET A 178 -14.02 -19.57 25.04
N ASP A 179 -15.11 -18.97 25.53
CA ASP A 179 -16.12 -18.29 24.70
C ASP A 179 -15.54 -17.13 23.88
N ALA A 180 -14.76 -16.26 24.54
CA ALA A 180 -14.18 -15.09 23.89
C ALA A 180 -13.10 -15.46 22.84
N PRO A 181 -12.12 -16.33 23.15
CA PRO A 181 -11.18 -16.83 22.15
C PRO A 181 -11.84 -17.56 20.97
N LEU A 182 -12.85 -18.40 21.22
CA LEU A 182 -13.60 -19.08 20.17
C LEU A 182 -14.29 -18.07 19.24
N SER A 183 -14.99 -17.10 19.82
CA SER A 183 -15.68 -16.05 19.07
C SER A 183 -14.71 -15.23 18.22
N GLY A 184 -13.53 -14.89 18.78
CA GLY A 184 -12.46 -14.20 18.07
C GLY A 184 -11.94 -14.99 16.88
N LEU A 185 -11.63 -16.28 17.07
CA LEU A 185 -11.19 -17.17 15.99
C LEU A 185 -12.25 -17.31 14.88
N LEU A 186 -13.52 -17.51 15.25
CA LEU A 186 -14.61 -17.62 14.30
C LEU A 186 -14.84 -16.32 13.52
N ALA A 187 -14.71 -15.16 14.17
CA ALA A 187 -14.82 -13.87 13.51
C ALA A 187 -13.73 -13.68 12.44
N GLU A 188 -12.48 -14.00 12.75
CA GLU A 188 -11.37 -13.88 11.80
C GLU A 188 -11.46 -14.91 10.66
N LEU A 189 -11.93 -16.14 10.94
CA LEU A 189 -12.21 -17.12 9.89
C LEU A 189 -13.34 -16.67 8.95
N GLN A 190 -14.41 -16.05 9.47
CA GLN A 190 -15.48 -15.49 8.64
C GLN A 190 -15.00 -14.29 7.82
N ARG A 191 -14.17 -13.41 8.40
CA ARG A 191 -13.51 -12.31 7.69
C ARG A 191 -12.65 -12.85 6.54
N CYS A 192 -11.82 -13.86 6.81
CA CYS A 192 -11.01 -14.54 5.81
C CYS A 192 -11.87 -15.16 4.70
N LYS A 193 -12.98 -15.84 5.05
CA LYS A 193 -13.92 -16.41 4.08
C LYS A 193 -14.54 -15.35 3.17
N SER A 194 -14.90 -14.19 3.72
CA SER A 194 -15.47 -13.10 2.92
C SER A 194 -14.49 -12.53 1.89
N ARG A 195 -13.20 -12.45 2.23
CA ARG A 195 -12.12 -11.99 1.33
C ARG A 195 -11.65 -13.07 0.35
N HIS A 196 -11.78 -14.34 0.73
CA HIS A 196 -11.32 -15.49 -0.04
C HIS A 196 -12.45 -16.52 -0.25
N PRO A 197 -13.51 -16.18 -1.00
CA PRO A 197 -14.72 -17.03 -1.12
C PRO A 197 -14.45 -18.40 -1.77
N ARG A 198 -13.33 -18.54 -2.49
CA ARG A 198 -12.90 -19.82 -3.10
C ARG A 198 -12.27 -20.77 -2.09
N TRP A 199 -11.89 -20.30 -0.90
CA TRP A 199 -11.33 -21.14 0.15
C TRP A 199 -12.47 -21.82 0.88
N ARG A 200 -12.47 -23.16 0.93
CA ARG A 200 -13.52 -23.97 1.54
C ARG A 200 -13.47 -23.93 3.09
N LEU A 201 -13.54 -22.73 3.67
CA LEU A 201 -13.37 -22.50 5.12
C LEU A 201 -14.58 -22.94 5.96
N GLU A 202 -15.75 -23.12 5.34
CA GLU A 202 -16.98 -23.54 6.05
C GLU A 202 -16.81 -24.88 6.78
N ARG A 203 -16.08 -25.81 6.16
CA ARG A 203 -15.79 -27.11 6.77
C ARG A 203 -14.93 -26.94 8.03
N LEU A 204 -13.92 -26.07 7.97
CA LEU A 204 -13.04 -25.77 9.10
C LEU A 204 -13.78 -25.07 10.24
N ILE A 205 -14.59 -24.07 9.91
CA ILE A 205 -15.47 -23.36 10.88
C ILE A 205 -16.40 -24.35 11.58
N THR A 206 -17.03 -25.26 10.82
CA THR A 206 -17.92 -26.29 11.36
C THR A 206 -17.16 -27.27 12.25
N ALA A 207 -15.95 -27.69 11.84
CA ALA A 207 -15.11 -28.60 12.62
C ALA A 207 -14.64 -28.00 13.94
N ILE A 208 -14.27 -26.71 13.96
CA ILE A 208 -13.89 -25.98 15.19
C ILE A 208 -15.08 -25.87 16.15
N ARG A 209 -16.27 -25.53 15.65
CA ARG A 209 -17.50 -25.51 16.46
C ARG A 209 -17.88 -26.90 16.97
N GLY A 210 -17.67 -27.94 16.16
CA GLY A 210 -17.85 -29.33 16.57
C GLY A 210 -16.93 -29.68 17.75
N LEU A 211 -15.65 -29.34 17.65
CA LEU A 211 -14.69 -29.57 18.73
C LEU A 211 -15.06 -28.84 20.03
N ASP A 212 -15.43 -27.56 19.97
CA ASP A 212 -15.85 -26.80 21.17
C ASP A 212 -17.07 -27.45 21.83
N ARG A 213 -18.06 -27.86 21.02
CA ARG A 213 -19.24 -28.59 21.51
C ARG A 213 -18.86 -29.91 22.14
N ASP A 214 -18.01 -30.70 21.50
CA ASP A 214 -17.55 -32.00 22.02
C ASP A 214 -16.82 -31.84 23.37
N ILE A 215 -16.11 -30.73 23.59
CA ILE A 215 -15.47 -30.45 24.90
C ILE A 215 -16.53 -30.13 25.96
N ARG A 216 -17.54 -29.31 25.65
CA ARG A 216 -18.59 -28.89 26.60
C ARG A 216 -19.59 -29.98 26.94
N GLU A 217 -19.96 -30.78 25.95
CA GLU A 217 -20.97 -31.83 26.07
C GLU A 217 -20.35 -33.19 26.42
N ALA A 218 -19.02 -33.28 26.56
CA ALA A 218 -18.35 -34.49 26.98
C ALA A 218 -18.86 -34.99 28.34
N ASP A 219 -19.16 -36.28 28.42
CA ASP A 219 -19.40 -36.95 29.68
C ASP A 219 -18.06 -37.21 30.38
N TRP A 220 -17.63 -36.23 31.19
CA TRP A 220 -16.33 -36.23 31.85
C TRP A 220 -16.24 -37.34 32.92
N PRO A 221 -15.47 -38.42 32.68
CA PRO A 221 -15.45 -39.56 33.59
C PRO A 221 -14.73 -39.20 34.89
N THR A 222 -15.19 -39.79 36.00
CA THR A 222 -14.53 -39.66 37.31
C THR A 222 -13.28 -40.54 37.43
N GLU A 223 -13.18 -41.59 36.63
CA GLU A 223 -12.03 -42.49 36.61
C GLU A 223 -10.82 -41.84 35.92
N THR A 224 -9.67 -41.84 36.61
CA THR A 224 -8.45 -41.15 36.18
C THR A 224 -7.94 -41.61 34.80
N GLU A 225 -8.03 -42.90 34.48
CA GLU A 225 -7.53 -43.44 33.21
C GLU A 225 -8.45 -43.08 32.04
N ALA A 226 -9.77 -43.27 32.20
CA ALA A 226 -10.76 -42.84 31.22
C ALA A 226 -10.67 -41.33 30.95
N LEU A 227 -10.49 -40.53 32.01
CA LEU A 227 -10.31 -39.07 31.91
C LEU A 227 -9.05 -38.72 31.13
N ARG A 228 -7.94 -39.43 31.37
CA ARG A 228 -6.68 -39.24 30.65
C ARG A 228 -6.84 -39.54 29.16
N HIS A 229 -7.46 -40.66 28.80
CA HIS A 229 -7.71 -41.03 27.41
C HIS A 229 -8.62 -40.05 26.67
N LEU A 230 -9.71 -39.62 27.30
CA LEU A 230 -10.62 -38.63 26.73
C LEU A 230 -9.89 -37.28 26.52
N THR A 231 -9.15 -36.83 27.53
CA THR A 231 -8.38 -35.58 27.45
C THR A 231 -7.36 -35.63 26.33
N GLN A 232 -6.61 -36.74 26.21
CA GLN A 232 -5.62 -36.91 25.14
C GLN A 232 -6.28 -36.87 23.77
N ARG A 233 -7.39 -37.59 23.57
CA ARG A 233 -8.13 -37.59 22.30
C ARG A 233 -8.61 -36.19 21.90
N LEU A 234 -9.08 -35.40 22.87
CA LEU A 234 -9.52 -34.02 22.62
C LEU A 234 -8.34 -33.08 22.32
N LEU A 235 -7.19 -33.28 22.98
CA LEU A 235 -5.95 -32.55 22.69
C LEU A 235 -5.45 -32.85 21.27
N ASP A 236 -5.45 -34.12 20.85
CA ASP A 236 -5.02 -34.52 19.51
C ASP A 236 -5.94 -33.89 18.44
N ARG A 237 -7.26 -33.89 18.68
CA ARG A 237 -8.22 -33.21 17.81
C ARG A 237 -8.02 -31.69 17.80
N LEU A 238 -7.72 -31.08 18.94
CA LEU A 238 -7.41 -29.65 19.02
C LEU A 238 -6.17 -29.30 18.22
N GLU A 239 -5.10 -30.07 18.34
CA GLU A 239 -3.86 -29.88 17.58
C GLU A 239 -4.09 -30.02 16.07
N ALA A 240 -4.87 -31.03 15.65
CA ALA A 240 -5.25 -31.19 14.24
C ALA A 240 -6.01 -29.95 13.71
N ARG A 241 -6.98 -29.41 14.48
CA ARG A 241 -7.71 -28.20 14.05
C ARG A 241 -6.84 -26.94 14.08
N HIS A 242 -5.92 -26.84 15.02
CA HIS A 242 -4.95 -25.75 15.03
C HIS A 242 -4.03 -25.84 13.80
N ALA A 243 -3.54 -27.02 13.45
CA ALA A 243 -2.75 -27.26 12.25
C ALA A 243 -3.51 -26.88 10.97
N ASP A 244 -4.80 -27.20 10.87
CA ASP A 244 -5.65 -26.78 9.75
C ASP A 244 -5.71 -25.26 9.60
N VAL A 245 -5.91 -24.53 10.71
CA VAL A 245 -5.92 -23.06 10.72
C VAL A 245 -4.55 -22.51 10.35
N MET A 246 -3.45 -23.10 10.83
CA MET A 246 -2.09 -22.71 10.43
C MET A 246 -1.81 -22.98 8.94
N GLY A 247 -2.46 -23.99 8.36
CA GLY A 247 -2.50 -24.20 6.92
C GLY A 247 -3.16 -23.06 6.16
N VAL A 248 -4.16 -22.40 6.74
CA VAL A 248 -4.79 -21.18 6.18
C VAL A 248 -3.87 -19.97 6.35
N VAL A 249 -3.30 -19.76 7.54
CA VAL A 249 -2.35 -18.67 7.84
C VAL A 249 -1.16 -18.70 6.88
N SER A 250 -0.55 -19.87 6.66
CA SER A 250 0.61 -20.03 5.76
C SER A 250 0.28 -19.72 4.29
N ARG A 251 -0.97 -19.91 3.86
CA ARG A 251 -1.43 -19.52 2.52
C ARG A 251 -1.66 -18.02 2.41
N LEU A 252 -2.18 -17.39 3.46
CA LEU A 252 -2.34 -15.92 3.52
C LEU A 252 -0.98 -15.23 3.43
N ASP A 253 0.02 -15.73 4.15
CA ASP A 253 1.39 -15.19 4.16
C ASP A 253 2.08 -15.28 2.78
N ARG A 254 1.67 -16.25 1.94
CA ARG A 254 2.33 -16.55 0.66
C ARG A 254 1.33 -16.65 -0.50
N PRO A 255 0.67 -15.54 -0.90
CA PRO A 255 -0.41 -15.58 -1.89
C PRO A 255 0.06 -15.91 -3.31
N TRP A 256 1.34 -15.69 -3.62
CA TRP A 256 1.92 -15.89 -4.96
C TRP A 256 2.35 -17.33 -5.26
N ARG A 257 2.54 -18.17 -4.23
CA ARG A 257 2.80 -19.59 -4.49
C ARG A 257 1.50 -20.16 -5.02
N ARG A 258 1.53 -20.72 -6.24
CA ARG A 258 0.42 -21.51 -6.78
C ARG A 258 0.20 -22.69 -5.83
N HIS A 259 -0.65 -22.50 -4.84
CA HIS A 259 -1.09 -23.58 -3.99
C HIS A 259 -1.99 -24.45 -4.86
N GLY A 260 -1.62 -25.72 -5.02
CA GLY A 260 -2.57 -26.72 -5.49
C GLY A 260 -3.82 -26.71 -4.61
N PRO A 261 -4.92 -27.36 -5.03
CA PRO A 261 -6.09 -27.52 -4.17
C PRO A 261 -5.60 -27.95 -2.79
N VAL A 262 -6.10 -27.29 -1.74
CA VAL A 262 -5.93 -27.75 -0.35
C VAL A 262 -6.11 -29.25 -0.42
N PRO A 263 -5.11 -30.07 -0.02
CA PRO A 263 -5.36 -31.49 0.09
C PRO A 263 -6.60 -31.54 0.98
N ALA A 264 -7.73 -31.89 0.37
CA ALA A 264 -8.89 -32.28 1.13
C ALA A 264 -8.33 -33.52 1.77
N GLU A 265 -7.84 -33.29 2.99
CA GLU A 265 -7.33 -34.24 3.96
C GLU A 265 -7.85 -35.59 3.52
N GLN A 266 -6.92 -36.42 3.02
CA GLN A 266 -7.17 -37.84 2.83
C GLN A 266 -7.95 -38.23 4.06
N ALA A 267 -9.27 -38.38 3.89
CA ALA A 267 -10.13 -38.65 5.02
C ALA A 267 -9.55 -39.95 5.53
N GLY A 268 -8.87 -39.88 6.68
CA GLY A 268 -8.51 -41.07 7.41
C GLY A 268 -9.78 -41.92 7.39
N PRO A 269 -9.67 -43.20 6.98
CA PRO A 269 -10.83 -44.04 6.71
C PRO A 269 -11.82 -43.80 7.82
N ALA A 270 -13.05 -43.41 7.45
CA ALA A 270 -14.11 -43.09 8.41
C ALA A 270 -14.05 -44.13 9.50
N GLU A 271 -13.62 -43.72 10.70
CA GLU A 271 -13.46 -44.62 11.83
C GLU A 271 -14.87 -45.17 12.07
N THR A 272 -15.09 -46.40 11.61
CA THR A 272 -16.35 -47.10 11.81
C THR A 272 -16.54 -47.14 13.31
N PRO A 273 -17.63 -46.58 13.85
CA PRO A 273 -17.85 -46.59 15.29
C PRO A 273 -17.75 -48.03 15.78
N PRO A 274 -17.03 -48.30 16.87
CA PRO A 274 -16.96 -49.64 17.44
C PRO A 274 -18.38 -50.09 17.76
N ASP A 275 -18.78 -51.25 17.23
CA ASP A 275 -20.09 -51.85 17.47
C ASP A 275 -20.37 -51.86 18.98
N ALA A 276 -21.39 -51.11 19.39
CA ALA A 276 -21.89 -51.13 20.75
C ALA A 276 -22.62 -52.47 20.96
N SER A 277 -21.90 -53.43 21.57
CA SER A 277 -22.47 -54.64 22.16
C SER A 277 -22.82 -54.42 23.62
#